data_AF-A0AAV8UH18-F1
#
_entry.id   AF-A0AAV8UH18-F1
#
_cell.length_a   1.000
_cell.length_b   1.000
_cell.length_c   1.000
_cell.angle_alpha   90.00
_cell.angle_beta   90.00
_cell.angle_gamma   90.00
#
_symmetry.space_group_name_H-M   'P 1'
#
loop_
_entity.id
_entity.type
_entity.pdbx_description
1 polymer ?
#
loop_
_entity_poly.entity_id
_entity_poly.type
_entity_poly.pdbx_seq_one_letter_code
_entity_poly.pdbx_strand_id
1 'polypeptide(L)'
;MIVGLIGPRWAGKGEVARYLAQQEWFESFESFEDLEKAQGIERGWHKGTRLVIRKISKEDATRLSKRPYCLVVAVDSPLLDRFRRSERDDLELFQQESDAELYGDRGLAEFMTSTSVQILNSGTLEQLRAQTKSLQIGDVGHLRPSWDSYFLAIAELLSKRTNCMRKKSATVIVRDTRIVSTGYSGTPSRFLNCIEGGCTKCGAEPSSADPLDQCICLCAEESAILEAGRGRCLGATIYVKHFPCLSCSKKIRQAGIVRVAYRDDAEMDMVAASFLTAANVSVEKHVMVGMLDTAYHSQ
;
A
#
# COMPACT_ATOMS: atom_id res chain seq x y z
N MET A 1 -1.58 16.56 8.69
CA MET A 1 -0.59 15.53 8.35
C MET A 1 0.77 16.03 8.80
N ILE A 2 1.53 15.23 9.53
CA ILE A 2 2.88 15.60 9.99
C ILE A 2 3.88 14.68 9.30
N VAL A 3 4.88 15.26 8.64
CA VAL A 3 5.98 14.54 8.00
C VAL A 3 7.24 14.77 8.81
N GLY A 4 7.78 13.72 9.41
CA GLY A 4 9.05 13.77 10.12
C GLY A 4 10.19 13.22 9.26
N LEU A 5 11.27 13.99 9.08
CA LEU A 5 12.44 13.54 8.31
C LEU A 5 13.54 13.01 9.24
N ILE A 6 13.94 11.77 9.02
CA ILE A 6 15.02 11.10 9.75
C ILE A 6 16.11 10.63 8.79
N GLY A 7 17.34 10.48 9.29
CA GLY A 7 18.48 10.06 8.48
C GLY A 7 19.79 10.62 8.97
N PRO A 8 20.93 10.20 8.41
CA PRO A 8 22.23 10.72 8.82
C PRO A 8 22.43 12.19 8.41
N ARG A 9 23.42 12.86 9.01
CA ARG A 9 23.83 14.22 8.61
C ARG A 9 24.25 14.25 7.13
N TRP A 10 23.97 15.37 6.44
CA TRP A 10 24.24 15.59 5.00
C TRP A 10 23.53 14.64 3.99
N ALA A 11 22.54 13.86 4.42
CA ALA A 11 21.74 13.02 3.53
C ALA A 11 20.80 13.79 2.59
N GLY A 12 20.58 15.10 2.82
CA GLY A 12 19.67 15.91 2.00
C GLY A 12 18.27 16.11 2.59
N LYS A 13 18.05 15.78 3.87
CA LYS A 13 16.78 16.03 4.59
C LYS A 13 16.27 17.47 4.43
N GLY A 14 17.16 18.45 4.52
CA GLY A 14 16.80 19.88 4.37
C GLY A 14 16.27 20.21 2.97
N GLU A 15 16.78 19.57 1.92
CA GLU A 15 16.27 19.75 0.56
C GLU A 15 14.89 19.13 0.36
N VAL A 16 14.66 17.94 0.94
CA VAL A 16 13.34 17.29 0.93
C VAL A 16 12.32 18.17 1.65
N ALA A 17 12.64 18.66 2.85
CA ALA A 17 11.75 19.57 3.58
C ALA A 17 11.48 20.87 2.81
N ARG A 18 12.51 21.47 2.21
CA ARG A 18 12.36 22.69 1.40
C ARG A 18 11.47 22.45 0.19
N TYR A 19 11.65 21.31 -0.50
CA TYR A 19 10.81 20.94 -1.62
C TYR A 19 9.34 20.79 -1.20
N LEU A 20 9.07 20.10 -0.08
CA LEU A 20 7.72 19.94 0.46
C LEU A 20 7.09 21.30 0.84
N ALA A 21 7.86 22.18 1.49
CA ALA A 21 7.40 23.52 1.86
C ALA A 21 7.08 24.41 0.64
N GLN A 22 7.79 24.23 -0.47
CA GLN A 22 7.54 24.95 -1.72
C GLN A 22 6.25 24.53 -2.43
N GLN A 23 5.69 23.35 -2.12
CA GLN A 23 4.43 22.87 -2.72
C GLN A 23 3.18 23.50 -2.06
N GLU A 24 3.28 24.74 -1.55
CA GLU A 24 2.22 25.59 -0.96
C GLU A 24 1.32 25.00 0.16
N TRP A 25 1.52 23.75 0.58
CA TRP A 25 0.66 23.10 1.59
C TRP A 25 1.38 22.65 2.86
N PHE A 26 2.71 22.80 2.95
CA PHE A 26 3.50 22.37 4.12
C PHE A 26 4.16 23.55 4.84
N GLU A 27 3.90 23.67 6.13
CA GLU A 27 4.66 24.54 7.03
C GLU A 27 5.88 23.77 7.57
N SER A 28 7.07 24.39 7.53
CA SER A 28 8.34 23.74 7.89
C SER A 28 8.80 24.14 9.28
N PHE A 29 9.19 23.15 10.08
CA PHE A 29 9.79 23.32 11.40
C PHE A 29 11.19 22.67 11.42
N GLU A 30 12.12 23.23 12.18
CA GLU A 30 13.47 22.65 12.32
C GLU A 30 13.44 21.40 13.21
N SER A 31 12.79 21.49 14.37
CA SER A 31 12.70 20.40 15.35
C SER A 31 11.27 20.13 15.83
N PHE A 32 11.09 19.00 16.51
CA PHE A 32 9.82 18.65 17.15
C PHE A 32 9.45 19.64 18.29
N GLU A 33 10.45 20.12 19.05
CA GLU A 33 10.22 21.12 20.09
C GLU A 33 9.71 22.46 19.53
N ASP A 34 10.22 22.89 18.37
CA ASP A 34 9.77 24.12 17.72
C ASP A 34 8.30 24.03 17.32
N LEU A 35 7.89 22.84 16.84
CA LEU A 35 6.49 22.56 16.55
C LEU A 35 5.64 22.57 17.83
N GLU A 36 6.09 21.90 18.90
CA GLU A 36 5.38 21.87 20.18
C GLU A 36 5.18 23.28 20.74
N LYS A 37 6.21 24.14 20.69
CA LYS A 37 6.15 25.53 21.16
C LYS A 37 5.24 26.41 20.30
N ALA A 38 5.25 26.24 18.98
CA ALA A 38 4.53 27.12 18.06
C ALA A 38 3.03 26.84 18.02
N GLN A 39 2.61 25.57 17.99
CA GLN A 39 1.20 25.22 17.75
C GLN A 39 0.59 24.35 18.85
N GLY A 40 1.40 23.77 19.73
CA GLY A 40 0.97 22.67 20.61
C GLY A 40 0.64 21.43 19.76
N ILE A 41 0.97 20.23 20.27
CA ILE A 41 0.78 19.01 19.47
C ILE A 41 -0.64 18.92 18.94
N GLU A 42 -1.66 19.24 19.75
CA GLU A 42 -3.07 18.95 19.44
C GLU A 42 -3.77 19.91 18.45
N ARG A 43 -3.30 21.14 18.25
CA ARG A 43 -3.92 22.07 17.28
C ARG A 43 -3.43 21.87 15.85
N GLY A 44 -2.25 21.30 15.63
CA GLY A 44 -1.74 20.95 14.29
C GLY A 44 -2.53 19.83 13.57
N TRP A 45 -3.51 19.22 14.25
CA TRP A 45 -4.33 18.12 13.75
C TRP A 45 -5.61 18.58 13.05
N HIS A 46 -5.84 19.89 12.95
CA HIS A 46 -7.00 20.44 12.25
C HIS A 46 -6.97 20.10 10.75
N LYS A 47 -8.17 20.03 10.17
CA LYS A 47 -8.40 19.66 8.77
C LYS A 47 -7.68 20.65 7.85
N GLY A 48 -6.67 20.19 7.12
CA GLY A 48 -5.94 20.98 6.12
C GLY A 48 -4.49 21.33 6.47
N THR A 49 -4.09 21.21 7.74
CA THR A 49 -2.70 21.50 8.14
C THR A 49 -1.75 20.39 7.70
N ARG A 50 -0.71 20.73 6.93
CA ARG A 50 0.41 19.82 6.66
C ARG A 50 1.71 20.44 7.16
N LEU A 51 2.49 19.63 7.87
CA LEU A 51 3.68 20.07 8.59
C LEU A 51 4.84 19.17 8.19
N VAL A 52 6.03 19.75 8.04
CA VAL A 52 7.27 18.99 7.84
C VAL A 52 8.29 19.37 8.89
N ILE A 53 8.88 18.38 9.56
CA ILE A 53 9.92 18.57 10.57
C ILE A 53 11.24 18.08 9.98
N ARG A 54 12.18 19.00 9.83
CA ARG A 54 13.46 18.79 9.11
C ARG A 54 14.38 17.80 9.82
N LYS A 55 14.36 17.80 11.15
CA LYS A 55 15.21 16.95 11.97
C LYS A 55 14.44 16.47 13.19
N ILE A 56 14.17 15.17 13.24
CA ILE A 56 13.61 14.50 14.40
C ILE A 56 14.64 13.54 15.00
N SER A 57 14.59 13.34 16.33
CA SER A 57 15.36 12.28 16.97
C SER A 57 14.71 10.91 16.71
N LYS A 58 15.42 9.83 17.04
CA LYS A 58 14.86 8.47 16.98
C LYS A 58 13.66 8.32 17.92
N GLU A 59 13.70 8.94 19.10
CA GLU A 59 12.60 8.93 20.06
C GLU A 59 11.36 9.65 19.49
N ASP A 60 11.55 10.84 18.91
CA ASP A 60 10.45 11.60 18.30
C ASP A 60 9.87 10.89 17.08
N ALA A 61 10.72 10.29 16.24
CA ALA A 61 10.27 9.48 15.12
C ALA A 61 9.42 8.29 15.58
N THR A 62 9.82 7.65 16.67
CA THR A 62 9.07 6.55 17.30
C THR A 62 7.75 7.03 17.90
N ARG A 63 7.71 8.24 18.46
CA ARG A 63 6.47 8.86 18.95
C ARG A 63 5.52 9.19 17.80
N LEU A 64 6.04 9.77 16.72
CA LEU A 64 5.29 10.15 15.53
C LEU A 64 4.73 8.93 14.80
N SER A 65 5.50 7.86 14.61
CA SER A 65 5.09 6.67 13.87
C SER A 65 3.89 5.93 14.48
N LYS A 66 3.65 6.09 15.79
CA LYS A 66 2.50 5.51 16.49
C LYS A 66 1.21 6.31 16.32
N ARG A 67 1.28 7.53 15.77
CA ARG A 67 0.13 8.41 15.65
C ARG A 67 -0.49 8.31 14.26
N PRO A 68 -1.83 8.42 14.14
CA PRO A 68 -2.46 8.51 12.84
C PRO A 68 -1.96 9.77 12.11
N TYR A 69 -2.06 9.84 10.79
CA TYR A 69 -1.67 11.02 10.00
C TYR A 69 -0.23 11.55 10.16
N CYS A 70 0.66 10.75 10.73
CA CYS A 70 2.08 11.02 10.82
C CYS A 70 2.82 10.09 9.86
N LEU A 71 3.72 10.65 9.07
CA LEU A 71 4.57 9.90 8.17
C LEU A 71 6.02 10.19 8.52
N VAL A 72 6.80 9.14 8.76
CA VAL A 72 8.24 9.27 8.95
C VAL A 72 8.91 8.86 7.64
N VAL A 73 9.73 9.77 7.10
CA VAL A 73 10.47 9.56 5.87
C VAL A 73 11.95 9.47 6.21
N ALA A 74 12.54 8.30 5.96
CA ALA A 74 13.98 8.14 6.07
C ALA A 74 14.64 8.66 4.80
N VAL A 75 15.62 9.56 4.95
CA VAL A 75 16.43 10.08 3.85
C VAL A 75 17.86 9.63 4.09
N ASP A 76 18.38 8.81 3.19
CA ASP A 76 19.75 8.32 3.22
C ASP A 76 20.54 8.79 2.01
N SER A 77 21.86 8.68 2.07
CA SER A 77 22.77 9.00 0.99
C SER A 77 24.08 8.25 1.16
N PRO A 78 24.73 7.82 0.06
CA PRO A 78 26.05 7.19 0.12
C PRO A 78 27.06 8.02 0.94
N LEU A 79 27.92 7.34 1.71
CA LEU A 79 28.88 7.96 2.63
C LEU A 79 29.74 9.03 1.93
N LEU A 80 30.29 8.71 0.75
CA LEU A 80 31.15 9.62 0.00
C LEU A 80 30.41 10.87 -0.48
N ASP A 81 29.12 10.76 -0.83
CA ASP A 81 28.32 11.92 -1.22
C ASP A 81 28.03 12.81 -0.01
N ARG A 82 27.75 12.22 1.14
CA ARG A 82 27.58 12.95 2.41
C ARG A 82 28.88 13.66 2.81
N PHE A 83 30.03 12.98 2.65
CA PHE A 83 31.34 13.55 2.92
C PHE A 83 31.63 14.77 2.02
N ARG A 84 31.45 14.64 0.70
CA ARG A 84 31.62 15.76 -0.25
C ARG A 84 30.75 16.97 0.08
N ARG A 85 29.49 16.73 0.46
CA ARG A 85 28.54 17.79 0.88
C ARG A 85 28.87 18.40 2.25
N SER A 86 29.67 17.72 3.06
CA SER A 86 30.05 18.18 4.40
C SER A 86 31.23 19.14 4.39
N GLU A 87 31.98 19.20 3.28
CA GLU A 87 33.19 20.02 3.13
C GLU A 87 34.22 19.74 4.25
N ARG A 88 34.24 18.50 4.76
CA ARG A 88 35.22 18.01 5.73
C ARG A 88 36.48 17.52 5.01
N ASP A 89 37.60 17.60 5.70
CA ASP A 89 38.90 17.22 5.12
C ASP A 89 39.34 15.78 5.47
N ASP A 90 38.78 15.20 6.54
CA ASP A 90 39.14 13.86 7.05
C ASP A 90 38.02 12.85 6.84
N LEU A 91 38.23 11.93 5.89
CA LEU A 91 37.26 10.89 5.55
C LEU A 91 37.16 9.81 6.65
N GLU A 92 38.26 9.48 7.32
CA GLU A 92 38.26 8.42 8.34
C GLU A 92 37.50 8.87 9.57
N LEU A 93 37.76 10.10 10.05
CA LEU A 93 36.99 10.69 11.15
C LEU A 93 35.50 10.83 10.77
N PHE A 94 35.20 11.26 9.54
CA PHE A 94 33.82 11.35 9.06
C PHE A 94 33.13 9.98 9.02
N GLN A 95 33.84 8.94 8.59
CA GLN A 95 33.31 7.57 8.59
C GLN A 95 33.00 7.11 10.02
N GLN A 96 33.92 7.30 10.97
CA GLN A 96 33.71 6.94 12.37
C GLN A 96 32.49 7.67 12.96
N GLU A 97 32.35 8.97 12.71
CA GLU A 97 31.18 9.74 13.15
C GLU A 97 29.88 9.25 12.50
N SER A 98 29.93 8.88 11.21
CA SER A 98 28.78 8.35 10.50
C SER A 98 28.37 6.98 11.02
N ASP A 99 29.34 6.11 11.32
CA ASP A 99 29.08 4.77 11.85
C ASP A 99 28.51 4.86 13.27
N ALA A 100 29.00 5.78 14.10
CA ALA A 100 28.41 6.06 15.41
C ALA A 100 26.96 6.56 15.31
N GLU A 101 26.64 7.41 14.31
CA GLU A 101 25.29 7.93 14.07
C GLU A 101 24.32 6.85 13.55
N LEU A 102 24.78 5.96 12.66
CA LEU A 102 23.93 4.94 12.03
C LEU A 102 23.84 3.64 12.83
N TYR A 103 24.94 3.19 13.42
CA TYR A 103 25.11 1.85 13.98
C TYR A 103 25.50 1.81 15.46
N GLY A 104 25.71 2.97 16.12
CA GLY A 104 25.95 3.02 17.56
C GLY A 104 24.73 2.58 18.39
N ASP A 105 24.83 2.66 19.73
CA ASP A 105 23.76 2.23 20.66
C ASP A 105 22.39 2.90 20.39
N ARG A 106 22.41 4.15 19.91
CA ARG A 106 21.22 4.91 19.48
C ARG A 106 21.16 5.09 17.96
N GLY A 107 21.73 4.14 17.23
CA GLY A 107 21.87 4.16 15.78
C GLY A 107 20.53 4.29 15.05
N LEU A 108 20.58 5.02 13.94
CA LEU A 108 19.41 5.29 13.09
C LEU A 108 19.12 4.15 12.09
N ALA A 109 20.10 3.31 11.74
CA ALA A 109 19.99 2.37 10.62
C ALA A 109 18.80 1.42 10.73
N GLU A 110 18.65 0.74 11.87
CA GLU A 110 17.53 -0.16 12.13
C GLU A 110 16.17 0.55 12.01
N PHE A 111 16.07 1.75 12.59
CA PHE A 111 14.85 2.53 12.56
C PHE A 111 14.52 2.96 11.12
N MET A 112 15.51 3.45 10.37
CA MET A 112 15.33 3.86 8.98
C MET A 112 14.81 2.71 8.13
N THR A 113 15.33 1.49 8.31
CA THR A 113 14.84 0.28 7.62
C THR A 113 13.36 0.00 7.93
N SER A 114 12.91 0.27 9.15
CA SER A 114 11.50 0.06 9.54
C SER A 114 10.52 1.14 9.02
N THR A 115 11.02 2.25 8.46
CA THR A 115 10.16 3.32 7.96
C THR A 115 9.46 2.94 6.66
N SER A 116 8.21 3.36 6.50
CA SER A 116 7.39 3.07 5.30
C SER A 116 7.84 3.81 4.05
N VAL A 117 8.67 4.85 4.19
CA VAL A 117 9.18 5.66 3.08
C VAL A 117 10.66 5.88 3.23
N GLN A 118 11.40 5.49 2.21
CA GLN A 118 12.83 5.70 2.12
C GLN A 118 13.17 6.49 0.85
N ILE A 119 14.00 7.52 1.01
CA ILE A 119 14.58 8.30 -0.07
C ILE A 119 16.08 8.04 -0.05
N LEU A 120 16.59 7.44 -1.12
CA LEU A 120 18.02 7.27 -1.34
C LEU A 120 18.55 8.39 -2.24
N ASN A 121 19.22 9.38 -1.63
CA ASN A 121 19.76 10.56 -2.30
C ASN A 121 21.18 10.32 -2.84
N SER A 122 21.29 9.48 -3.88
CA SER A 122 22.55 9.20 -4.59
C SER A 122 22.79 10.08 -5.82
N GLY A 123 21.91 11.06 -6.06
CA GLY A 123 21.83 11.80 -7.32
C GLY A 123 22.06 13.31 -7.20
N THR A 124 21.70 14.01 -8.27
CA THR A 124 21.63 15.48 -8.30
C THR A 124 20.42 16.00 -7.52
N LEU A 125 20.41 17.30 -7.21
CA LEU A 125 19.27 17.94 -6.56
C LEU A 125 17.96 17.78 -7.36
N GLU A 126 18.04 17.80 -8.69
CA GLU A 126 16.89 17.59 -9.56
C GLU A 126 16.33 16.16 -9.44
N GLN A 127 17.22 15.16 -9.37
CA GLN A 127 16.84 13.76 -9.17
C GLN A 127 16.18 13.57 -7.80
N LEU A 128 16.73 14.18 -6.74
CA LEU A 128 16.13 14.14 -5.40
C LEU A 128 14.71 14.76 -5.39
N ARG A 129 14.53 15.90 -6.06
CA ARG A 129 13.22 16.56 -6.19
C ARG A 129 12.24 15.72 -7.00
N ALA A 130 12.69 15.12 -8.10
CA ALA A 130 11.87 14.22 -8.92
C ALA A 130 11.41 12.99 -8.13
N GLN A 131 12.32 12.37 -7.35
CA GLN A 131 11.98 11.26 -6.46
C GLN A 131 11.02 11.69 -5.35
N THR A 132 11.24 12.84 -4.72
CA THR A 132 10.33 13.35 -3.68
C THR A 132 8.94 13.62 -4.25
N LYS A 133 8.85 14.12 -5.49
CA LYS A 133 7.60 14.35 -6.22
C LYS A 133 6.87 13.04 -6.52
N SER A 134 7.58 12.02 -7.01
CA SER A 134 6.96 10.74 -7.40
C SER A 134 6.40 9.98 -6.21
N LEU A 135 6.97 10.17 -5.01
CA LEU A 135 6.49 9.57 -3.77
C LEU A 135 5.19 10.17 -3.24
N GLN A 136 4.73 11.31 -3.79
CA GLN A 136 3.46 11.95 -3.42
C GLN A 136 3.26 12.09 -1.89
N ILE A 137 4.33 12.40 -1.15
CA ILE A 137 4.36 12.42 0.33
C ILE A 137 3.19 13.21 0.95
N GLY A 138 2.66 14.24 0.26
CA GLY A 138 1.51 15.02 0.74
C GLY A 138 0.12 14.39 0.58
N ASP A 139 0.01 13.23 -0.06
CA ASP A 139 -1.27 12.54 -0.21
C ASP A 139 -1.65 11.82 1.09
N VAL A 140 -2.76 12.26 1.67
CA VAL A 140 -3.33 11.67 2.88
C VAL A 140 -3.81 10.24 2.64
N GLY A 141 -4.08 9.87 1.37
CA GLY A 141 -4.44 8.51 0.98
C GLY A 141 -3.43 7.45 1.41
N HIS A 142 -2.15 7.81 1.53
CA HIS A 142 -1.11 6.93 2.06
C HIS A 142 -1.31 6.58 3.55
N LEU A 143 -1.86 7.50 4.34
CA LEU A 143 -2.03 7.39 5.79
C LEU A 143 -3.45 6.95 6.17
N ARG A 144 -4.43 7.36 5.38
CA ARG A 144 -5.83 7.01 5.50
C ARG A 144 -6.38 6.73 4.10
N PRO A 145 -6.33 5.46 3.65
CA PRO A 145 -6.86 5.09 2.35
C PRO A 145 -8.35 5.42 2.25
N SER A 146 -8.81 5.67 1.02
CA SER A 146 -10.24 5.66 0.72
C SER A 146 -10.84 4.29 1.04
N TRP A 147 -12.16 4.22 1.18
CA TRP A 147 -12.83 2.93 1.40
C TRP A 147 -12.52 1.93 0.29
N ASP A 148 -12.53 2.36 -0.97
CA ASP A 148 -12.26 1.47 -2.10
C ASP A 148 -10.81 0.96 -2.09
N SER A 149 -9.84 1.84 -1.84
CA SER A 149 -8.43 1.44 -1.71
C SER A 149 -8.22 0.51 -0.51
N TYR A 150 -8.89 0.76 0.61
CA TYR A 150 -8.83 -0.08 1.81
C TYR A 150 -9.34 -1.50 1.56
N PHE A 151 -10.54 -1.64 0.96
CA PHE A 151 -11.13 -2.95 0.72
C PHE A 151 -10.39 -3.72 -0.40
N LEU A 152 -9.85 -3.02 -1.41
CA LEU A 152 -8.98 -3.65 -2.41
C LEU A 152 -7.64 -4.08 -1.85
N ALA A 153 -7.06 -3.33 -0.90
CA ALA A 153 -5.84 -3.76 -0.19
C ALA A 153 -6.10 -5.03 0.64
N ILE A 154 -7.27 -5.14 1.27
CA ILE A 154 -7.68 -6.37 1.96
C ILE A 154 -7.84 -7.52 0.97
N ALA A 155 -8.47 -7.30 -0.19
CA ALA A 155 -8.57 -8.31 -1.24
C ALA A 155 -7.16 -8.76 -1.71
N GLU A 156 -6.22 -7.83 -1.88
CA GLU A 156 -4.83 -8.16 -2.23
C GLU A 156 -4.15 -9.02 -1.18
N LEU A 157 -4.31 -8.69 0.10
CA LEU A 157 -3.78 -9.47 1.22
C LEU A 157 -4.38 -10.88 1.26
N LEU A 158 -5.71 -11.00 1.13
CA LEU A 158 -6.42 -12.27 1.08
C LEU A 158 -5.98 -13.13 -0.11
N SER A 159 -5.61 -12.52 -1.23
CA SER A 159 -5.13 -13.24 -2.41
C SER A 159 -3.88 -14.07 -2.09
N LYS A 160 -3.10 -13.71 -1.05
CA LYS A 160 -1.95 -14.49 -0.58
C LYS A 160 -2.33 -15.86 0.01
N ARG A 161 -3.60 -16.09 0.36
CA ARG A 161 -4.12 -17.39 0.79
C ARG A 161 -4.70 -18.26 -0.32
N THR A 162 -4.73 -17.75 -1.55
CA THR A 162 -5.15 -18.52 -2.73
C THR A 162 -4.38 -19.82 -2.81
N ASN A 163 -5.09 -20.93 -3.02
CA ASN A 163 -4.48 -22.24 -3.23
C ASN A 163 -4.60 -22.71 -4.70
N CYS A 164 -5.26 -21.93 -5.56
CA CYS A 164 -5.34 -22.15 -7.00
C CYS A 164 -4.04 -21.73 -7.70
N MET A 165 -3.48 -22.62 -8.51
CA MET A 165 -2.23 -22.36 -9.24
C MET A 165 -2.41 -21.51 -10.50
N ARG A 166 -3.63 -21.35 -11.02
CA ARG A 166 -3.89 -20.56 -12.24
C ARG A 166 -3.89 -19.06 -12.00
N LYS A 167 -4.50 -18.62 -10.90
CA LYS A 167 -4.75 -17.20 -10.66
C LYS A 167 -4.87 -16.90 -9.18
N LYS A 168 -4.03 -15.98 -8.71
CA LYS A 168 -4.05 -15.42 -7.37
C LYS A 168 -5.17 -14.40 -7.24
N SER A 169 -6.38 -14.85 -6.93
CA SER A 169 -7.59 -14.02 -6.87
C SER A 169 -8.23 -14.04 -5.49
N ALA A 170 -8.76 -12.89 -5.08
CA ALA A 170 -9.52 -12.75 -3.85
C ALA A 170 -10.54 -11.62 -3.95
N THR A 171 -11.49 -11.67 -3.03
CA THR A 171 -12.70 -10.87 -3.05
C THR A 171 -13.16 -10.52 -1.64
N VAL A 172 -13.70 -9.32 -1.48
CA VAL A 172 -14.33 -8.84 -0.25
C VAL A 172 -15.72 -8.32 -0.60
N ILE A 173 -16.75 -8.79 0.10
CA ILE A 173 -18.11 -8.24 -0.01
C ILE A 173 -18.32 -7.29 1.16
N VAL A 174 -18.78 -6.09 0.87
CA VAL A 174 -18.96 -5.00 1.83
C VAL A 174 -20.37 -4.44 1.74
N ARG A 175 -20.99 -4.22 2.89
CA ARG A 175 -22.25 -3.50 3.01
C ARG A 175 -22.15 -2.51 4.16
N ASP A 176 -22.62 -1.29 3.96
CA ASP A 176 -22.57 -0.22 4.96
C ASP A 176 -21.16 0.00 5.55
N THR A 177 -20.13 -0.05 4.70
CA THR A 177 -18.69 0.04 5.07
C THR A 177 -18.20 -1.05 6.03
N ARG A 178 -18.94 -2.17 6.15
CA ARG A 178 -18.56 -3.35 6.92
C ARG A 178 -18.36 -4.54 6.01
N ILE A 179 -17.30 -5.30 6.27
CA ILE A 179 -17.03 -6.56 5.57
C ILE A 179 -18.10 -7.57 5.98
N VAL A 180 -18.80 -8.11 4.98
CA VAL A 180 -19.83 -9.14 5.12
C VAL A 180 -19.21 -10.52 4.99
N SER A 181 -18.39 -10.72 3.97
CA SER A 181 -17.67 -11.95 3.71
C SER A 181 -16.42 -11.69 2.88
N THR A 182 -15.57 -12.69 2.82
CA THR A 182 -14.34 -12.70 2.04
C THR A 182 -14.23 -14.02 1.29
N GLY A 183 -13.54 -14.02 0.16
CA GLY A 183 -13.25 -15.24 -0.60
C GLY A 183 -11.91 -15.15 -1.29
N TYR A 184 -11.30 -16.31 -1.55
CA TYR A 184 -10.13 -16.46 -2.41
C TYR A 184 -10.32 -17.68 -3.31
N SER A 185 -9.62 -17.74 -4.43
CA SER A 185 -9.76 -18.83 -5.39
C SER A 185 -9.14 -20.13 -4.85
N GLY A 186 -9.81 -21.26 -5.11
CA GLY A 186 -9.28 -22.53 -4.65
C GLY A 186 -10.20 -23.73 -4.74
N THR A 187 -9.67 -24.91 -4.41
CA THR A 187 -10.47 -26.13 -4.30
C THR A 187 -11.51 -26.03 -3.18
N PRO A 188 -12.63 -26.78 -3.25
CA PRO A 188 -13.66 -26.78 -2.21
C PRO A 188 -13.12 -27.16 -0.82
N SER A 189 -13.86 -26.80 0.23
CA SER A 189 -13.50 -27.17 1.60
C SER A 189 -13.37 -28.70 1.75
N ARG A 190 -12.34 -29.13 2.50
CA ARG A 190 -11.99 -30.55 2.74
C ARG A 190 -11.51 -31.33 1.50
N PHE A 191 -11.21 -30.65 0.40
CA PHE A 191 -10.42 -31.22 -0.70
C PHE A 191 -8.93 -30.88 -0.54
N LEU A 192 -8.07 -31.65 -1.21
CA LEU A 192 -6.67 -31.29 -1.38
C LEU A 192 -6.57 -29.94 -2.11
N ASN A 193 -5.60 -29.12 -1.72
CA ASN A 193 -5.29 -27.86 -2.39
C ASN A 193 -4.68 -28.14 -3.77
N CYS A 194 -4.70 -27.18 -4.71
CA CYS A 194 -4.06 -27.41 -6.02
C CYS A 194 -2.56 -27.67 -5.90
N ILE A 195 -1.89 -27.02 -4.95
CA ILE A 195 -0.46 -27.24 -4.67
C ILE A 195 -0.17 -28.68 -4.20
N GLU A 196 -1.17 -29.36 -3.65
CA GLU A 196 -1.11 -30.76 -3.21
C GLU A 196 -1.66 -31.72 -4.29
N GLY A 197 -1.88 -31.23 -5.52
CA GLY A 197 -2.41 -32.02 -6.62
C GLY A 197 -3.94 -32.17 -6.62
N GLY A 198 -4.67 -31.39 -5.82
CA GLY A 198 -6.13 -31.50 -5.71
C GLY A 198 -6.91 -31.16 -6.98
N CYS A 199 -6.33 -30.37 -7.90
CA CYS A 199 -6.93 -30.08 -9.20
C CYS A 199 -5.93 -30.42 -10.31
N THR A 200 -6.28 -31.42 -11.12
CA THR A 200 -5.44 -31.92 -12.21
C THR A 200 -5.22 -30.91 -13.33
N LYS A 201 -6.13 -29.93 -13.49
CA LYS A 201 -6.03 -28.88 -14.51
C LYS A 201 -5.20 -27.67 -14.07
N CYS A 202 -5.16 -27.36 -12.78
CA CYS A 202 -4.44 -26.17 -12.31
C CYS A 202 -2.92 -26.33 -12.34
N GLY A 203 -2.41 -27.56 -12.30
CA GLY A 203 -0.97 -27.88 -12.35
C GLY A 203 -0.45 -28.34 -13.72
N ALA A 204 -1.32 -28.46 -14.73
CA ALA A 204 -0.93 -28.83 -16.09
C ALA A 204 -0.48 -27.60 -16.90
N GLU A 205 0.38 -27.78 -17.90
CA GLU A 205 0.68 -26.71 -18.86
C GLU A 205 -0.63 -26.25 -19.52
N PRO A 206 -0.86 -24.93 -19.66
CA PRO A 206 -2.08 -24.40 -20.24
C PRO A 206 -2.15 -24.76 -21.73
N SER A 207 -2.74 -25.92 -22.04
CA SER A 207 -3.18 -26.20 -23.40
C SER A 207 -4.44 -25.38 -23.67
N SER A 208 -4.46 -24.64 -24.77
CA SER A 208 -5.55 -23.74 -25.18
C SER A 208 -6.88 -24.46 -25.48
N ALA A 209 -6.91 -25.79 -25.40
CA ALA A 209 -8.03 -26.64 -25.78
C ALA A 209 -8.73 -27.33 -24.61
N ASP A 210 -8.22 -27.21 -23.37
CA ASP A 210 -8.82 -27.88 -22.23
C ASP A 210 -10.01 -27.08 -21.67
N PRO A 211 -11.23 -27.65 -21.67
CA PRO A 211 -12.39 -26.91 -21.24
C PRO A 211 -12.33 -26.61 -19.73
N LEU A 212 -12.72 -25.37 -19.39
CA LEU A 212 -12.75 -24.85 -18.01
C LEU A 212 -13.70 -25.63 -17.09
N ASP A 213 -14.59 -26.44 -17.66
CA ASP A 213 -15.59 -27.26 -16.97
C ASP A 213 -14.99 -28.39 -16.10
N GLN A 214 -13.74 -28.77 -16.34
CA GLN A 214 -13.03 -29.78 -15.55
C GLN A 214 -12.25 -29.18 -14.37
N CYS A 215 -12.12 -27.87 -14.28
CA CYS A 215 -11.50 -27.22 -13.13
C CYS A 215 -12.46 -27.25 -11.94
N ILE A 216 -12.07 -27.93 -10.86
CA ILE A 216 -12.89 -28.04 -9.65
C ILE A 216 -12.79 -26.81 -8.73
N CYS A 217 -11.87 -25.88 -9.01
CA CYS A 217 -11.65 -24.71 -8.17
C CYS A 217 -12.80 -23.72 -8.27
N LEU A 218 -13.20 -23.19 -7.12
CA LEU A 218 -14.11 -22.06 -7.01
C LEU A 218 -13.36 -20.75 -7.25
N CYS A 219 -14.04 -19.83 -7.93
CA CYS A 219 -13.59 -18.45 -8.02
C CYS A 219 -13.75 -17.75 -6.67
N ALA A 220 -12.96 -16.69 -6.44
CA ALA A 220 -12.98 -15.96 -5.17
C ALA A 220 -14.35 -15.33 -4.88
N GLU A 221 -15.00 -14.82 -5.93
CA GLU A 221 -16.33 -14.21 -5.89
C GLU A 221 -17.39 -15.24 -5.49
N GLU A 222 -17.27 -16.48 -6.01
CA GLU A 222 -18.18 -17.57 -5.68
C GLU A 222 -18.05 -17.95 -4.22
N SER A 223 -16.82 -18.15 -3.73
CA SER A 223 -16.54 -18.44 -2.33
C SER A 223 -17.11 -17.35 -1.41
N ALA A 224 -16.91 -16.07 -1.75
CA ALA A 224 -17.42 -14.96 -0.96
C ALA A 224 -18.96 -14.90 -0.94
N ILE A 225 -19.60 -15.11 -2.09
CA ILE A 225 -21.07 -15.09 -2.22
C ILE A 225 -21.70 -16.30 -1.49
N LEU A 226 -21.12 -17.48 -1.62
CA LEU A 226 -21.60 -18.69 -0.95
C LEU A 226 -21.54 -18.53 0.58
N GLU A 227 -20.44 -18.00 1.10
CA GLU A 227 -20.29 -17.70 2.53
C GLU A 227 -21.29 -16.64 2.98
N ALA A 228 -21.45 -15.54 2.23
CA ALA A 228 -22.37 -14.47 2.58
C ALA A 228 -23.84 -14.92 2.57
N GLY A 229 -24.23 -15.69 1.55
CA GLY A 229 -25.62 -15.92 1.20
C GLY A 229 -26.31 -14.65 0.68
N ARG A 230 -27.38 -14.84 -0.11
CA ARG A 230 -28.07 -13.73 -0.80
C ARG A 230 -28.52 -12.62 0.15
N GLY A 231 -29.07 -12.96 1.31
CA GLY A 231 -29.61 -11.98 2.27
C GLY A 231 -28.59 -10.93 2.74
N ARG A 232 -27.30 -11.29 2.80
CA ARG A 232 -26.22 -10.36 3.20
C ARG A 232 -25.58 -9.63 2.00
N CYS A 233 -25.73 -10.16 0.79
CA CYS A 233 -25.23 -9.56 -0.45
C CYS A 233 -26.15 -8.47 -1.04
N LEU A 234 -27.43 -8.42 -0.66
CA LEU A 234 -28.39 -7.44 -1.18
C LEU A 234 -27.90 -6.00 -0.96
N GLY A 235 -27.77 -5.24 -2.05
CA GLY A 235 -27.31 -3.85 -2.05
C GLY A 235 -25.82 -3.68 -1.74
N ALA A 236 -25.06 -4.78 -1.62
CA ALA A 236 -23.65 -4.73 -1.28
C ALA A 236 -22.77 -4.28 -2.47
N THR A 237 -21.53 -3.92 -2.14
CA THR A 237 -20.42 -3.75 -3.08
C THR A 237 -19.49 -4.95 -2.98
N ILE A 238 -19.02 -5.45 -4.12
CA ILE A 238 -17.98 -6.48 -4.18
C ILE A 238 -16.67 -5.86 -4.67
N TYR A 239 -15.61 -6.07 -3.90
CA TYR A 239 -14.25 -5.64 -4.21
C TYR A 239 -13.46 -6.85 -4.67
N VAL A 240 -13.00 -6.83 -5.91
CA VAL A 240 -12.31 -7.97 -6.53
C VAL A 240 -10.90 -7.58 -6.95
N LYS A 241 -9.93 -8.46 -6.72
CA LYS A 241 -8.57 -8.22 -7.24
C LYS A 241 -8.56 -8.21 -8.77
N HIS A 242 -9.21 -9.18 -9.38
CA HIS A 242 -9.31 -9.31 -10.84
C HIS A 242 -10.75 -9.17 -11.29
N PHE A 243 -10.95 -8.61 -12.48
CA PHE A 243 -12.26 -8.50 -13.09
C PHE A 243 -13.00 -9.86 -13.13
N PRO A 244 -14.29 -9.92 -12.75
CA PRO A 244 -15.00 -11.18 -12.62
C PRO A 244 -15.29 -11.82 -13.99
N CYS A 245 -15.19 -13.14 -14.08
CA CYS A 245 -15.60 -13.86 -15.28
C CYS A 245 -17.13 -13.80 -15.48
N LEU A 246 -17.62 -14.23 -16.64
CA LEU A 246 -19.07 -14.23 -16.93
C LEU A 246 -19.89 -15.07 -15.93
N SER A 247 -19.36 -16.22 -15.49
CA SER A 247 -20.02 -17.07 -14.48
C SER A 247 -20.19 -16.33 -13.15
N CYS A 248 -19.12 -15.72 -12.64
CA CYS A 248 -19.13 -14.91 -11.43
C CYS A 248 -20.04 -13.69 -11.58
N SER A 249 -20.02 -13.03 -12.74
CA SER A 249 -20.86 -11.86 -13.03
C SER A 249 -22.36 -12.17 -12.90
N LYS A 250 -22.82 -13.31 -13.43
CA LYS A 250 -24.20 -13.80 -13.26
C LYS A 250 -24.53 -13.99 -11.78
N LYS A 251 -23.63 -14.60 -11.01
CA LYS A 251 -23.80 -14.88 -9.57
C LYS A 251 -23.81 -13.60 -8.74
N ILE A 252 -22.94 -12.64 -9.04
CA ILE A 252 -22.88 -11.31 -8.43
C ILE A 252 -24.24 -10.63 -8.55
N ARG A 253 -24.80 -10.57 -9.77
CA ARG A 253 -26.11 -9.96 -9.98
C ARG A 253 -27.22 -10.71 -9.25
N GLN A 254 -27.22 -12.05 -9.31
CA GLN A 254 -28.24 -12.89 -8.67
C GLN A 254 -28.22 -12.76 -7.13
N ALA A 255 -27.03 -12.58 -6.56
CA ALA A 255 -26.83 -12.31 -5.14
C ALA A 255 -27.34 -10.93 -4.71
N GLY A 256 -27.64 -10.04 -5.66
CA GLY A 256 -28.17 -8.70 -5.41
C GLY A 256 -27.12 -7.64 -5.11
N ILE A 257 -25.87 -7.89 -5.49
CA ILE A 257 -24.78 -6.91 -5.45
C ILE A 257 -25.01 -5.88 -6.55
N VAL A 258 -24.79 -4.61 -6.22
CA VAL A 258 -25.11 -3.46 -7.09
C VAL A 258 -23.87 -2.73 -7.60
N ARG A 259 -22.69 -3.04 -7.03
CA ARG A 259 -21.42 -2.42 -7.42
C ARG A 259 -20.26 -3.41 -7.38
N VAL A 260 -19.44 -3.40 -8.42
CA VAL A 260 -18.18 -4.14 -8.56
C VAL A 260 -17.04 -3.13 -8.67
N ALA A 261 -16.16 -3.13 -7.67
CA ALA A 261 -14.91 -2.39 -7.71
C ALA A 261 -13.75 -3.37 -7.95
N TYR A 262 -12.94 -3.13 -8.97
CA TYR A 262 -11.87 -4.05 -9.36
C TYR A 262 -10.52 -3.35 -9.52
N ARG A 263 -9.43 -4.10 -9.31
CA ARG A 263 -8.06 -3.60 -9.46
C ARG A 263 -7.48 -3.92 -10.85
N ASP A 264 -7.46 -5.20 -11.21
CA ASP A 264 -6.80 -5.70 -12.42
C ASP A 264 -7.83 -6.12 -13.48
N ASP A 265 -7.64 -5.69 -14.73
CA ASP A 265 -8.50 -5.94 -15.89
C ASP A 265 -7.77 -6.55 -17.10
N ALA A 266 -6.54 -7.04 -16.90
CA ALA A 266 -5.74 -7.64 -17.97
C ALA A 266 -6.45 -8.78 -18.74
N GLU A 267 -7.35 -9.49 -18.06
CA GLU A 267 -8.15 -10.60 -18.62
C GLU A 267 -9.65 -10.27 -18.67
N MET A 268 -10.00 -8.99 -18.80
CA MET A 268 -11.41 -8.57 -18.82
C MET A 268 -12.15 -9.19 -20.02
N ASP A 269 -13.21 -9.93 -19.71
CA ASP A 269 -14.16 -10.43 -20.69
C ASP A 269 -15.22 -9.36 -20.99
N MET A 270 -15.26 -8.88 -22.24
CA MET A 270 -16.21 -7.87 -22.69
C MET A 270 -17.66 -8.32 -22.57
N VAL A 271 -17.94 -9.63 -22.64
CA VAL A 271 -19.27 -10.20 -22.43
C VAL A 271 -19.67 -10.07 -20.96
N ALA A 272 -18.75 -10.34 -20.03
CA ALA A 272 -18.97 -10.17 -18.61
C ALA A 272 -19.22 -8.69 -18.24
N ALA A 273 -18.41 -7.77 -18.78
CA ALA A 273 -18.58 -6.34 -18.57
C ALA A 273 -19.94 -5.82 -19.13
N SER A 274 -20.29 -6.24 -20.34
CA SER A 274 -21.57 -5.89 -20.96
C SER A 274 -22.76 -6.45 -20.17
N PHE A 275 -22.64 -7.68 -19.66
CA PHE A 275 -23.66 -8.30 -18.81
C PHE A 275 -23.89 -7.51 -17.53
N LEU A 276 -22.82 -7.16 -16.79
CA LEU A 276 -22.93 -6.40 -15.54
C LEU A 276 -23.58 -5.03 -15.77
N THR A 277 -23.18 -4.35 -16.85
CA THR A 277 -23.75 -3.06 -17.25
C THR A 277 -25.24 -3.19 -17.56
N ALA A 278 -25.63 -4.15 -18.42
CA ALA A 278 -27.03 -4.42 -18.76
C ALA A 278 -27.87 -4.83 -17.54
N ALA A 279 -27.23 -5.42 -16.52
CA ALA A 279 -27.85 -5.82 -15.27
C ALA A 279 -27.99 -4.70 -14.23
N ASN A 280 -27.62 -3.45 -14.57
CA ASN A 280 -27.57 -2.28 -13.69
C ASN A 280 -26.64 -2.46 -12.49
N VAL A 281 -25.47 -3.06 -12.71
CA VAL A 281 -24.39 -3.14 -11.71
C VAL A 281 -23.34 -2.08 -12.06
N SER A 282 -23.00 -1.19 -11.12
CA SER A 282 -21.89 -0.24 -11.31
C SER A 282 -20.56 -0.98 -11.36
N VAL A 283 -19.70 -0.66 -12.32
CA VAL A 283 -18.42 -1.33 -12.54
C VAL A 283 -17.33 -0.28 -12.62
N GLU A 284 -16.38 -0.31 -11.68
CA GLU A 284 -15.38 0.74 -11.52
C GLU A 284 -13.99 0.14 -11.30
N LYS A 285 -13.01 0.59 -12.11
CA LYS A 285 -11.60 0.31 -11.86
C LYS A 285 -11.08 1.25 -10.79
N HIS A 286 -10.38 0.71 -9.82
CA HIS A 286 -9.72 1.49 -8.77
C HIS A 286 -8.24 1.17 -8.74
N VAL A 287 -7.42 2.19 -8.93
CA VAL A 287 -5.98 2.11 -8.68
C VAL A 287 -5.79 2.33 -7.19
N MET A 288 -5.13 1.40 -6.51
CA MET A 288 -4.70 1.65 -5.15
C MET A 288 -3.68 2.79 -5.18
N VAL A 289 -4.02 3.93 -4.57
CA VAL A 289 -3.00 4.89 -4.15
C VAL A 289 -2.08 4.09 -3.26
N GLY A 290 -0.82 3.92 -3.69
CA GLY A 290 0.10 2.99 -3.05
C GLY A 290 0.08 3.25 -1.56
N MET A 291 -0.42 2.29 -0.76
CA MET A 291 -0.05 2.30 0.65
C MET A 291 1.47 2.28 0.62
N LEU A 292 2.12 3.33 1.14
CA LEU A 292 3.57 3.36 1.23
C LEU A 292 3.93 2.08 1.98
N ASP A 293 4.52 1.12 1.26
CA ASP A 293 4.61 -0.26 1.69
C ASP A 293 5.19 -0.26 3.09
N THR A 294 4.38 -0.64 4.08
CA THR A 294 4.90 -0.97 5.40
C THR A 294 5.64 -2.29 5.22
N ALA A 295 6.91 -2.19 4.84
CA ALA A 295 7.92 -3.23 4.88
C ALA A 295 7.38 -4.66 4.71
N TYR A 296 7.08 -5.06 3.47
CA TYR A 296 7.19 -6.48 3.11
C TYR A 296 8.67 -6.79 2.86
N HIS A 297 9.46 -6.82 3.93
CA HIS A 297 10.77 -7.48 3.90
C HIS A 297 10.53 -8.98 4.06
N SER A 298 10.46 -9.69 2.93
CA SER A 298 10.73 -11.12 2.91
C SER A 298 12.18 -11.34 3.30
N GLN A 299 12.39 -12.17 4.32
CA GLN A 299 13.66 -12.83 4.65
C GLN A 299 14.20 -13.60 3.44
#